data_AF-A0A1Q8APZ1-F1
#
_entry.id   AF-A0A1Q8APZ1-F1
#
_cell.length_a   1.000
_cell.length_b   1.000
_cell.length_c   1.000
_cell.angle_alpha   90.00
_cell.angle_beta   90.00
_cell.angle_gamma   90.00
#
_symmetry.space_group_name_H-M   'P 1'
#
loop_
_entity.id
_entity.type
_entity.pdbx_description
1 polymer ?
#
loop_
_entity_poly.entity_id
_entity_poly.type
_entity_poly.pdbx_seq_one_letter_code
_entity_poly.pdbx_strand_id
1 'polypeptide(L)'
;MWIRGERELVRGVRAGVTAGWQRVSFFDAEDRFAHAGADIVVDTRVDPFLARNAVYARASWERVSHHHVNRTEVDGRGYVGLIGQSVLAVRALRQDSNRPLPLYLKPLLGGMANLRGFAAGADAGDTLVATSAELILPLTSPLHVGKIGVSAFVDAGTVYDNGARFSDQTLKQGYGGSLWFSAAFLRLNIAVAHGRGSSTRVHVGGNVSF
;
A
#
# COMPACT_ATOMS: atom_id res chain seq x y z
N MET A 1 4.26 -22.37 -3.47
CA MET A 1 4.39 -22.61 -2.02
C MET A 1 5.40 -21.62 -1.46
N TRP A 2 5.20 -21.11 -0.24
CA TRP A 2 6.15 -20.20 0.41
C TRP A 2 6.23 -20.51 1.91
N ILE A 3 7.35 -20.11 2.51
CA ILE A 3 7.61 -20.14 3.94
C ILE A 3 8.03 -18.75 4.39
N ARG A 4 7.59 -18.33 5.57
CA ARG A 4 8.00 -17.08 6.21
C ARG A 4 8.39 -17.36 7.65
N GLY A 5 9.53 -16.82 8.06
CA GLY A 5 9.90 -16.69 9.46
C GLY A 5 9.84 -15.21 9.83
N GLU A 6 9.25 -14.89 10.97
CA GLU A 6 9.23 -13.53 11.52
C GLU A 6 9.70 -13.56 12.97
N ARG A 7 10.47 -12.55 13.36
CA ARG A 7 10.96 -12.39 14.73
C ARG A 7 10.83 -10.94 15.15
N GLU A 8 10.25 -10.72 16.33
CA GLU A 8 10.33 -9.42 17.01
C GLU A 8 11.74 -9.26 17.61
N LEU A 9 12.42 -8.19 17.22
CA LEU A 9 13.78 -7.89 17.67
C LEU A 9 13.74 -7.08 18.96
N VAL A 10 12.89 -6.05 18.96
CA VAL A 10 12.54 -5.22 20.11
C VAL A 10 11.08 -4.80 19.94
N ARG A 11 10.46 -4.28 21.00
CA ARG A 11 9.05 -3.87 20.97
C ARG A 11 8.76 -2.95 19.78
N GLY A 12 7.86 -3.40 18.89
CA GLY A 12 7.45 -2.63 17.70
C GLY A 12 8.43 -2.70 16.53
N VAL A 13 9.50 -3.51 16.59
CA VAL A 13 10.41 -3.77 15.47
C VAL A 13 10.48 -5.25 15.18
N ARG A 14 10.12 -5.63 13.95
CA ARG A 14 10.05 -7.02 13.51
C ARG A 14 10.90 -7.21 12.26
N ALA A 15 11.62 -8.32 12.20
CA ALA A 15 12.36 -8.74 11.02
C ALA A 15 11.75 -10.03 10.48
N GLY A 16 11.55 -10.08 9.17
CA GLY A 16 10.99 -11.20 8.44
C GLY A 16 11.95 -11.71 7.37
N VAL A 17 11.91 -13.01 7.13
CA VAL A 17 12.50 -13.65 5.95
C VAL A 17 11.43 -14.50 5.27
N THR A 18 11.39 -14.46 3.95
CA THR A 18 10.43 -15.21 3.15
C THR A 18 11.18 -15.94 2.05
N ALA A 19 10.80 -17.18 1.77
CA ALA A 19 11.31 -17.93 0.62
C ALA A 19 10.18 -18.74 0.01
N GLY A 20 10.18 -18.90 -1.30
CA GLY A 20 9.10 -19.59 -1.96
C GLY A 20 9.40 -19.97 -3.40
N TRP A 21 8.51 -20.79 -3.93
CA TRP A 21 8.51 -21.25 -5.31
C TRP A 21 7.12 -21.00 -5.90
N GLN A 22 7.10 -20.42 -7.09
CA GLN A 22 5.88 -20.05 -7.79
C GLN A 22 5.91 -20.56 -9.23
N ARG A 23 4.71 -20.86 -9.73
CA ARG A 23 4.44 -21.11 -11.14
C ARG A 23 3.42 -20.06 -11.58
N VAL A 24 3.71 -19.36 -12.66
CA VAL A 24 2.85 -18.33 -13.23
C VAL A 24 2.54 -18.72 -14.66
N SER A 25 1.26 -18.64 -15.01
CA SER A 25 0.76 -18.72 -16.39
C SER A 25 0.01 -17.42 -16.68
N PHE A 26 0.53 -16.60 -17.59
CA PHE A 26 -0.04 -15.29 -17.91
C PHE A 26 0.03 -15.05 -19.42
N PHE A 27 -1.13 -15.08 -20.08
CA PHE A 27 -1.22 -15.17 -21.54
C PHE A 27 -0.32 -16.29 -22.08
N ASP A 28 0.60 -15.99 -23.00
CA ASP A 28 1.52 -16.95 -23.62
C ASP A 28 2.79 -17.19 -22.78
N ALA A 29 2.92 -16.55 -21.61
CA ALA A 29 4.07 -16.72 -20.73
C ALA A 29 3.78 -17.77 -19.63
N GLU A 30 4.53 -18.87 -19.65
CA GLU A 30 4.64 -19.79 -18.53
C GLU A 30 6.01 -19.66 -17.86
N ASP A 31 6.03 -19.45 -16.55
CA ASP A 31 7.27 -19.29 -15.80
C ASP A 31 7.23 -20.05 -14.46
N ARG A 32 8.39 -20.51 -14.02
CA ARG A 32 8.62 -21.15 -12.71
C ARG A 32 9.86 -20.54 -12.09
N PHE A 33 9.67 -19.88 -10.95
CA PHE A 33 10.78 -19.22 -10.26
C PHE A 33 10.73 -19.43 -8.76
N ALA A 34 11.91 -19.42 -8.17
CA ALA A 34 12.07 -19.28 -6.73
C ALA A 34 12.23 -17.80 -6.38
N HIS A 35 11.75 -17.41 -5.21
CA HIS A 35 11.99 -16.10 -4.63
C HIS A 35 12.50 -16.24 -3.21
N ALA A 36 13.35 -15.31 -2.79
CA ALA A 36 13.81 -15.18 -1.43
C ALA A 36 13.83 -13.70 -1.06
N GLY A 37 13.38 -13.34 0.13
CA GLY A 37 13.30 -11.96 0.56
C GLY A 37 13.46 -11.80 2.05
N ALA A 38 13.71 -10.55 2.44
CA ALA A 38 13.80 -10.12 3.82
C ALA A 38 13.04 -8.80 3.98
N ASP A 39 12.46 -8.58 5.15
CA ASP A 39 11.80 -7.33 5.48
C ASP A 39 12.04 -6.91 6.93
N ILE A 40 12.01 -5.60 7.15
CA ILE A 40 12.03 -4.99 8.47
C ILE A 40 10.79 -4.11 8.57
N VAL A 41 10.07 -4.26 9.68
CA VAL A 41 8.87 -3.51 10.02
C VAL A 41 9.10 -2.78 11.34
N VAL A 42 8.86 -1.47 11.34
CA VAL A 42 8.74 -0.65 12.53
C VAL A 42 7.28 -0.23 12.66
N ASP A 43 6.62 -0.58 13.75
CA ASP A 43 5.21 -0.27 13.98
C ASP A 43 5.01 0.21 15.42
N THR A 44 4.70 1.49 15.58
CA THR A 44 4.41 2.09 16.89
C THR A 44 2.90 2.26 17.13
N ARG A 45 2.05 1.80 16.21
CA ARG A 45 0.60 1.97 16.30
C ARG A 45 0.05 1.00 17.34
N VAL A 46 -0.70 1.55 18.30
CA VAL A 46 -1.47 0.75 19.28
C VAL A 46 -2.76 0.24 18.66
N ASP A 47 -3.49 1.11 17.96
CA ASP A 47 -4.64 0.78 17.13
C ASP A 47 -4.31 1.16 15.68
N PRO A 48 -4.07 0.20 14.78
CA PRO A 48 -3.76 0.49 13.38
C PRO A 48 -4.88 1.23 12.63
N PHE A 49 -6.12 1.20 13.14
CA PHE A 49 -7.27 1.80 12.50
C PHE A 49 -7.42 3.29 12.82
N LEU A 50 -7.25 3.65 14.09
CA LEU A 50 -7.21 5.04 14.57
C LEU A 50 -5.85 5.35 15.19
N ALA A 51 -4.81 5.07 14.42
CA ALA A 51 -3.45 5.36 14.82
C ALA A 51 -3.33 6.87 15.05
N ARG A 52 -2.83 7.27 16.21
CA ARG A 52 -2.63 8.67 16.59
C ARG A 52 -1.24 8.84 17.16
N ASN A 53 -0.50 9.80 16.65
CA ASN A 53 0.89 10.09 17.05
C ASN A 53 1.78 8.85 16.94
N ALA A 54 1.67 8.17 15.80
CA ALA A 54 2.31 6.88 15.56
C ALA A 54 2.90 6.83 14.15
N VAL A 55 3.80 5.87 13.94
CA VAL A 55 4.46 5.63 12.67
C VAL A 55 4.42 4.14 12.35
N TYR A 56 4.34 3.85 11.06
CA TYR A 56 4.57 2.52 10.51
C TYR A 56 5.56 2.66 9.36
N ALA A 57 6.60 1.86 9.35
CA ALA A 57 7.54 1.81 8.24
C ALA A 57 7.86 0.35 7.94
N ARG A 58 7.86 0.00 6.66
CA ARG A 58 8.33 -1.29 6.16
C ARG A 58 9.34 -1.06 5.07
N ALA A 59 10.46 -1.75 5.16
CA ALA A 59 11.41 -1.89 4.08
C ALA A 59 11.54 -3.38 3.76
N SER A 60 11.45 -3.76 2.50
CA SER A 60 11.66 -5.14 2.07
C SER A 60 12.55 -5.21 0.84
N TRP A 61 13.21 -6.35 0.72
CA TRP A 61 14.00 -6.74 -0.41
C TRP A 61 13.61 -8.16 -0.81
N GLU A 62 13.45 -8.40 -2.11
CA GLU A 62 13.11 -9.69 -2.69
C GLU A 62 14.00 -9.96 -3.90
N ARG A 63 14.56 -11.15 -3.98
CA ARG A 63 15.29 -11.66 -5.14
C ARG A 63 14.48 -12.76 -5.81
N VAL A 64 14.28 -12.63 -7.12
CA VAL A 64 13.62 -13.62 -7.97
C VAL A 64 14.68 -14.33 -8.82
N SER A 65 14.78 -15.66 -8.69
CA SER A 65 15.90 -16.44 -9.22
C SER A 65 15.96 -16.50 -10.74
N HIS A 66 14.81 -16.70 -11.41
CA HIS A 66 14.76 -16.90 -12.86
C HIS A 66 15.19 -15.66 -13.65
N HIS A 67 14.84 -14.48 -13.15
CA HIS A 67 15.15 -13.19 -13.78
C HIS A 67 16.38 -12.49 -13.18
N HIS A 68 16.97 -13.07 -12.13
CA HIS A 68 17.99 -12.44 -11.26
C HIS A 68 17.59 -11.06 -10.74
N VAL A 69 16.30 -10.75 -10.76
CA VAL A 69 15.73 -9.45 -10.41
C VAL A 69 15.79 -9.28 -8.89
N ASN A 70 16.17 -8.08 -8.45
CA ASN A 70 16.01 -7.63 -7.08
C ASN A 70 14.93 -6.55 -7.05
N ARG A 71 13.90 -6.78 -6.24
CA ARG A 71 12.83 -5.84 -5.95
C ARG A 71 13.03 -5.27 -4.57
N THR A 72 12.75 -3.99 -4.41
CA THR A 72 12.72 -3.33 -3.11
C THR A 72 11.38 -2.65 -2.93
N GLU A 73 10.85 -2.69 -1.71
CA GLU A 73 9.65 -1.96 -1.34
C GLU A 73 9.90 -1.17 -0.06
N VAL A 74 9.44 0.07 -0.05
CA VAL A 74 9.43 0.94 1.12
C VAL A 74 8.00 1.50 1.28
N ASP A 75 7.34 1.20 2.40
CA ASP A 75 6.03 1.76 2.76
C ASP A 75 6.16 2.47 4.11
N GLY A 76 6.11 3.79 4.09
CA GLY A 76 6.15 4.65 5.27
C GLY A 76 4.80 5.32 5.50
N ARG A 77 4.32 5.31 6.75
CA ARG A 77 3.07 5.93 7.19
C ARG A 77 3.28 6.68 8.48
N GLY A 78 2.79 7.91 8.52
CA GLY A 78 2.82 8.77 9.70
C GLY A 78 1.41 9.19 10.08
N TYR A 79 1.13 9.27 11.38
CA TYR A 79 -0.18 9.62 11.90
C TYR A 79 -0.04 10.69 12.97
N VAL A 80 -0.68 11.84 12.78
CA VAL A 80 -0.67 12.96 13.73
C VAL A 80 -2.09 13.25 14.17
N GLY A 81 -2.33 13.22 15.47
CA GLY A 81 -3.60 13.65 16.04
C GLY A 81 -3.76 15.16 15.94
N LEU A 82 -4.90 15.62 15.43
CA LEU A 82 -5.24 17.03 15.37
C LEU A 82 -6.25 17.37 16.49
N ILE A 83 -7.17 18.30 16.24
CA ILE A 83 -8.19 18.75 17.18
C ILE A 83 -9.23 17.65 17.39
N GLY A 84 -9.59 17.39 18.66
CA GLY A 84 -10.57 16.37 19.02
C GLY A 84 -10.08 14.96 18.71
N GLN A 85 -10.86 14.21 17.92
CA GLN A 85 -10.57 12.83 17.50
C GLN A 85 -10.01 12.73 16.07
N SER A 86 -9.82 13.86 15.40
CA SER A 86 -9.32 13.89 14.03
C SER A 86 -7.84 13.50 13.94
N VAL A 87 -7.49 12.82 12.84
CA VAL A 87 -6.12 12.35 12.58
C VAL A 87 -5.75 12.71 11.15
N LEU A 88 -4.57 13.30 10.97
CA LEU A 88 -3.93 13.40 9.67
C LEU A 88 -3.02 12.18 9.49
N ALA A 89 -3.31 11.36 8.50
CA ALA A 89 -2.49 10.26 8.06
C ALA A 89 -1.75 10.64 6.78
N VAL A 90 -0.45 10.34 6.70
CA VAL A 90 0.34 10.48 5.49
C VAL A 90 0.98 9.15 5.15
N ARG A 91 1.12 8.86 3.86
CA ARG A 91 1.76 7.64 3.35
C ARG A 91 2.69 7.96 2.19
N ALA A 92 3.82 7.28 2.14
CA ALA A 92 4.70 7.19 0.99
C ALA A 92 5.03 5.73 0.71
N LEU A 93 4.86 5.30 -0.53
CA LEU A 93 5.13 3.97 -1.04
C LEU A 93 6.09 4.09 -2.21
N ARG A 94 7.16 3.30 -2.19
CA ARG A 94 8.01 3.07 -3.35
C ARG A 94 8.23 1.58 -3.54
N GLN A 95 7.98 1.09 -4.74
CA GLN A 95 8.36 -0.26 -5.19
C GLN A 95 9.30 -0.09 -6.37
N ASP A 96 10.47 -0.70 -6.32
CA ASP A 96 11.53 -0.50 -7.32
C ASP A 96 12.12 -1.85 -7.72
N SER A 97 12.45 -1.97 -9.00
CA SER A 97 13.13 -3.13 -9.56
C SER A 97 14.42 -2.72 -10.23
N ASN A 98 15.49 -3.44 -9.91
CA ASN A 98 16.80 -3.17 -10.49
C ASN A 98 16.93 -3.55 -11.98
N ARG A 99 15.92 -4.24 -12.54
CA ARG A 99 15.86 -4.65 -13.95
C ARG A 99 14.43 -4.57 -14.49
N PRO A 100 14.25 -4.50 -15.82
CA PRO A 100 12.94 -4.62 -16.44
C PRO A 100 12.21 -5.88 -16.01
N LEU A 101 10.94 -5.72 -15.62
CA LEU A 101 10.08 -6.78 -15.15
C LEU A 101 9.19 -7.32 -16.27
N PRO A 102 8.94 -8.63 -16.32
CA PRO A 102 7.80 -9.19 -17.05
C PRO A 102 6.49 -8.52 -16.60
N LEU A 103 5.53 -8.40 -17.51
CA LEU A 103 4.25 -7.72 -17.25
C LEU A 103 3.54 -8.20 -15.98
N TYR A 104 3.60 -9.51 -15.70
CA TYR A 104 2.96 -10.12 -14.53
C TYR A 104 3.66 -9.80 -13.19
N LEU A 105 4.87 -9.21 -13.21
CA LEU A 105 5.60 -8.76 -12.03
C LEU A 105 5.61 -7.24 -11.85
N LYS A 106 5.23 -6.49 -12.89
CA LYS A 106 5.23 -5.02 -12.85
C LYS A 106 4.26 -4.51 -11.78
N PRO A 107 4.69 -3.62 -10.86
CA PRO A 107 3.76 -2.92 -9.98
C PRO A 107 2.69 -2.15 -10.76
N LEU A 108 1.47 -2.18 -10.23
CA LEU A 108 0.28 -1.59 -10.85
C LEU A 108 -0.12 -0.31 -10.12
N LEU A 109 -0.25 0.78 -10.87
CA LEU A 109 -0.77 2.06 -10.37
C LEU A 109 -2.29 2.13 -10.53
N GLY A 110 -2.95 2.73 -9.55
CA GLY A 110 -4.39 2.97 -9.53
C GLY A 110 -5.16 2.03 -8.61
N GLY A 111 -6.38 2.44 -8.27
CA GLY A 111 -7.26 1.73 -7.32
C GLY A 111 -6.97 2.09 -5.86
N MET A 112 -7.61 1.38 -4.93
CA MET A 112 -7.54 1.72 -3.49
C MET A 112 -6.16 1.57 -2.87
N ALA A 113 -5.28 0.76 -3.47
CA ALA A 113 -4.02 0.40 -2.84
C ALA A 113 -2.98 1.53 -2.87
N ASN A 114 -3.05 2.44 -3.86
CA ASN A 114 -2.01 3.46 -4.05
C ASN A 114 -2.50 4.78 -4.71
N LEU A 115 -3.54 4.76 -5.54
CA LEU A 115 -4.01 5.96 -6.24
C LEU A 115 -5.52 5.87 -6.54
N ARG A 116 -6.34 6.37 -5.60
CA ARG A 116 -7.80 6.40 -5.75
C ARG A 116 -8.19 7.41 -6.84
N GLY A 117 -9.29 7.11 -7.54
CA GLY A 117 -9.78 7.90 -8.69
C GLY A 117 -9.33 7.37 -10.05
N PHE A 118 -8.41 6.42 -10.08
CA PHE A 118 -7.98 5.69 -11.29
C PHE A 118 -8.40 4.22 -11.19
N ALA A 119 -8.53 3.55 -12.35
CA ALA A 119 -8.78 2.11 -12.37
C ALA A 119 -7.59 1.35 -11.74
N ALA A 120 -7.85 0.21 -11.11
CA ALA A 120 -6.77 -0.68 -10.69
C ALA A 120 -6.00 -1.16 -11.93
N GLY A 121 -4.66 -1.00 -11.93
CA GLY A 121 -3.85 -1.28 -13.11
C GLY A 121 -4.05 -0.30 -14.26
N ALA A 122 -4.41 0.95 -13.97
CA ALA A 122 -4.48 2.02 -14.97
C ALA A 122 -3.10 2.32 -15.59
N ASP A 123 -2.02 1.94 -14.91
CA ASP A 123 -0.66 2.04 -15.41
C ASP A 123 0.23 0.96 -14.78
N ALA A 124 1.33 0.62 -15.43
CA ALA A 124 2.29 -0.37 -14.97
C ALA A 124 3.72 0.01 -15.38
N GLY A 125 4.68 -0.19 -14.48
CA GLY A 125 6.09 0.11 -14.74
C GLY A 125 7.00 -0.78 -13.90
N ASP A 126 8.31 -0.56 -13.96
CA ASP A 126 9.28 -1.30 -13.14
C ASP A 126 9.46 -0.67 -11.76
N THR A 127 9.18 0.64 -11.67
CA THR A 127 9.16 1.40 -10.42
C THR A 127 7.81 2.08 -10.24
N LEU A 128 7.26 1.99 -9.03
CA LEU A 128 6.06 2.68 -8.59
C LEU A 128 6.40 3.59 -7.43
N VAL A 129 5.96 4.85 -7.51
CA VAL A 129 6.00 5.80 -6.39
C VAL A 129 4.59 6.31 -6.17
N ALA A 130 4.09 6.20 -4.94
CA ALA A 130 2.78 6.70 -4.56
C ALA A 130 2.84 7.37 -3.19
N THR A 131 2.06 8.44 -3.04
CA THR A 131 1.94 9.22 -1.82
C THR A 131 0.48 9.52 -1.55
N SER A 132 0.12 9.65 -0.28
CA SER A 132 -1.25 9.96 0.12
C SER A 132 -1.24 10.81 1.39
N ALA A 133 -2.18 11.75 1.47
CA ALA A 133 -2.53 12.45 2.69
C ALA A 133 -4.04 12.31 2.92
N GLU A 134 -4.42 11.86 4.11
CA GLU A 134 -5.79 11.54 4.46
C GLU A 134 -6.16 12.12 5.83
N LEU A 135 -7.18 12.98 5.86
CA LEU A 135 -7.77 13.50 7.07
C LEU A 135 -8.90 12.58 7.51
N ILE A 136 -8.72 11.90 8.63
CA ILE A 136 -9.64 10.91 9.20
C ILE A 136 -10.45 11.57 10.31
N LEU A 137 -11.78 11.46 10.22
CA LEU A 137 -12.73 12.04 11.16
C LEU A 137 -13.64 10.93 11.72
N PRO A 138 -13.32 10.38 12.91
CA PRO A 138 -14.22 9.49 13.63
C PRO A 138 -15.53 10.22 13.97
N LEU A 139 -16.66 9.64 13.58
CA LEU A 139 -17.99 10.17 13.89
C LEU A 139 -18.58 9.54 15.17
N THR A 140 -18.01 8.43 15.61
CA THR A 140 -18.44 7.67 16.78
C THR A 140 -17.30 7.58 17.79
N SER A 141 -17.66 7.39 19.06
CA SER A 141 -16.68 7.28 20.13
C SER A 141 -15.71 6.11 19.88
N PRO A 142 -14.38 6.29 20.09
CA PRO A 142 -13.40 5.21 20.02
C PRO A 142 -13.65 4.05 20.98
N LEU A 143 -14.50 4.25 22.00
CA LEU A 143 -14.84 3.27 23.04
C LEU A 143 -16.01 2.34 22.64
N HIS A 144 -16.68 2.58 21.50
CA HIS A 144 -17.75 1.71 21.02
C HIS A 144 -17.21 0.47 20.29
N VAL A 145 -17.97 -0.63 20.37
CA VAL A 145 -17.67 -1.92 19.71
C VAL A 145 -17.61 -1.78 18.18
N GLY A 146 -18.34 -0.81 17.62
CA GLY A 146 -18.28 -0.42 16.22
C GLY A 146 -17.85 1.04 16.07
N LYS A 147 -16.85 1.27 15.22
CA LYS A 147 -16.30 2.58 14.87
C LYS A 147 -16.74 2.94 13.45
N ILE A 148 -17.36 4.10 13.31
CA ILE A 148 -17.74 4.72 12.02
C ILE A 148 -17.07 6.08 11.93
N GLY A 149 -16.65 6.43 10.72
CA GLY A 149 -16.19 7.76 10.43
C GLY A 149 -16.05 8.02 8.95
N VAL A 150 -15.64 9.25 8.65
CA VAL A 150 -15.40 9.70 7.28
C VAL A 150 -13.94 10.10 7.13
N SER A 151 -13.48 10.18 5.89
CA SER A 151 -12.19 10.78 5.58
C SER A 151 -12.23 11.59 4.30
N ALA A 152 -11.31 12.53 4.19
CA ALA A 152 -10.99 13.23 2.95
C ALA A 152 -9.53 12.96 2.61
N PHE A 153 -9.22 12.68 1.35
CA PHE A 153 -7.87 12.30 0.95
C PHE A 153 -7.44 12.94 -0.37
N VAL A 154 -6.13 13.04 -0.51
CA VAL A 154 -5.43 13.31 -1.76
C VAL A 154 -4.34 12.26 -1.95
N ASP A 155 -4.34 11.63 -3.11
CA ASP A 155 -3.37 10.64 -3.53
C ASP A 155 -2.60 11.19 -4.74
N ALA A 156 -1.30 10.89 -4.81
CA ALA A 156 -0.48 11.20 -5.97
C ALA A 156 0.48 10.05 -6.25
N GLY A 157 0.58 9.63 -7.51
CA GLY A 157 1.48 8.52 -7.84
C GLY A 157 1.86 8.48 -9.31
N THR A 158 2.92 7.73 -9.58
CA THR A 158 3.46 7.51 -10.91
C THR A 158 4.15 6.17 -10.98
N VAL A 159 4.29 5.67 -12.20
CA VAL A 159 5.10 4.49 -12.53
C VAL A 159 6.01 4.84 -13.68
N TYR A 160 7.15 4.17 -13.73
CA TYR A 160 8.11 4.35 -14.81
C TYR A 160 8.96 3.10 -14.99
N ASP A 161 9.49 2.93 -16.19
CA ASP A 161 10.34 1.80 -16.54
C ASP A 161 11.77 1.96 -16.00
N ASN A 162 12.49 0.86 -15.91
CA ASN A 162 13.86 0.81 -15.43
C ASN A 162 14.77 1.72 -16.29
N GLY A 163 15.60 2.53 -15.64
CA GLY A 163 16.47 3.52 -16.28
C GLY A 163 15.88 4.93 -16.41
N ALA A 164 14.56 5.09 -16.28
CA ALA A 164 13.94 6.40 -16.17
C ALA A 164 14.12 7.01 -14.76
N ARG A 165 14.01 8.34 -14.67
CA ARG A 165 14.14 9.07 -13.41
C ARG A 165 12.80 9.56 -12.91
N PHE A 166 12.60 9.52 -11.60
CA PHE A 166 11.40 10.07 -10.94
C PHE A 166 11.20 11.57 -11.22
N SER A 167 12.28 12.35 -11.31
CA SER A 167 12.24 13.80 -11.59
C SER A 167 11.55 14.17 -12.89
N ASP A 168 11.53 13.24 -13.84
CA ASP A 168 11.05 13.47 -15.20
C ASP A 168 9.60 12.98 -15.35
N GLN A 169 9.04 12.39 -14.30
CA GLN A 169 7.70 11.80 -14.32
C GLN A 169 6.64 12.80 -13.89
N THR A 170 5.49 12.76 -14.56
CA THR A 170 4.30 13.48 -14.10
C THR A 170 3.54 12.63 -13.10
N LEU A 171 3.21 13.21 -11.94
CA LEU A 171 2.38 12.55 -10.93
C LEU A 171 0.90 12.64 -11.31
N LYS A 172 0.25 11.48 -11.44
CA LYS A 172 -1.21 11.39 -11.49
C LYS A 172 -1.75 11.70 -10.09
N GLN A 173 -2.80 12.50 -10.02
CA GLN A 173 -3.38 12.96 -8.76
C GLN A 173 -4.83 12.53 -8.66
N GLY A 174 -5.24 12.01 -7.50
CA GLY A 174 -6.61 11.68 -7.19
C GLY A 174 -7.03 12.30 -5.87
N TYR A 175 -8.28 12.70 -5.75
CA TYR A 175 -8.81 13.28 -4.52
C TYR A 175 -10.24 12.82 -4.30
N GLY A 176 -10.65 12.76 -3.04
CA GLY A 176 -11.95 12.21 -2.71
C GLY A 176 -12.22 12.13 -1.22
N GLY A 177 -13.26 11.38 -0.89
CA GLY A 177 -13.61 11.08 0.48
C GLY A 177 -14.08 9.64 0.64
N SER A 178 -14.03 9.15 1.87
CA SER A 178 -14.49 7.79 2.18
C SER A 178 -15.37 7.74 3.41
N LEU A 179 -16.25 6.75 3.44
CA LEU A 179 -16.92 6.27 4.63
C LEU A 179 -16.23 4.97 5.05
N TRP A 180 -15.86 4.89 6.33
CA TRP A 180 -15.27 3.68 6.90
C TRP A 180 -16.08 3.17 8.08
N PHE A 181 -16.07 1.85 8.23
CA PHE A 181 -16.65 1.12 9.33
C PHE A 181 -15.66 0.06 9.80
N SER A 182 -15.48 -0.05 11.11
CA SER A 182 -14.70 -1.11 11.74
C SER A 182 -15.42 -1.65 12.96
N ALA A 183 -15.60 -2.96 13.00
CA ALA A 183 -16.00 -3.74 14.17
C ALA A 183 -14.96 -4.85 14.41
N ALA A 184 -15.09 -5.59 15.51
CA ALA A 184 -14.09 -6.56 16.00
C ALA A 184 -13.42 -7.40 14.88
N PHE A 185 -14.20 -8.05 14.03
CA PHE A 185 -13.71 -8.94 12.97
C PHE A 185 -13.96 -8.41 11.55
N LEU A 186 -14.60 -7.25 11.39
CA LEU A 186 -15.04 -6.74 10.08
C LEU A 186 -14.59 -5.30 9.87
N ARG A 187 -13.99 -5.04 8.72
CA ARG A 187 -13.62 -3.71 8.25
C ARG A 187 -14.19 -3.47 6.87
N LEU A 188 -14.80 -2.31 6.67
CA LEU A 188 -15.36 -1.87 5.40
C LEU A 188 -14.93 -0.44 5.11
N ASN A 189 -14.57 -0.16 3.86
CA ASN A 189 -14.27 1.16 3.35
C ASN A 189 -14.94 1.35 1.99
N ILE A 190 -15.67 2.46 1.86
CA ILE A 190 -16.28 2.89 0.61
C ILE A 190 -15.74 4.28 0.31
N ALA A 191 -15.00 4.42 -0.77
CA ALA A 191 -14.37 5.67 -1.18
C ALA A 191 -14.92 6.15 -2.52
N VAL A 192 -15.20 7.44 -2.63
CA VAL A 192 -15.51 8.10 -3.90
C VAL A 192 -14.35 9.04 -4.21
N ALA A 193 -13.75 8.86 -5.39
CA ALA A 193 -12.55 9.58 -5.78
C ALA A 193 -12.63 10.05 -7.22
N HIS A 194 -12.12 11.24 -7.49
CA HIS A 194 -11.95 11.78 -8.83
C HIS A 194 -10.46 11.87 -9.16
N GLY A 195 -10.05 11.31 -10.30
CA GLY A 195 -8.69 11.45 -10.82
C GLY A 195 -8.56 12.71 -11.66
N ARG A 196 -7.52 13.52 -11.44
CA ARG A 196 -7.21 14.67 -12.29
C ARG A 196 -6.89 14.20 -13.71
N GLY A 197 -7.68 14.63 -14.69
CA GLY A 197 -7.60 14.13 -16.07
C GLY A 197 -8.18 12.72 -16.25
N SER A 198 -9.00 12.25 -15.31
CA SER A 198 -9.68 10.96 -15.34
C SER A 198 -11.14 11.09 -14.89
N SER A 199 -11.82 9.95 -14.68
CA SER A 199 -13.21 9.89 -14.25
C SER A 199 -13.36 9.77 -12.73
N THR A 200 -14.58 10.01 -12.24
CA THR A 200 -14.96 9.70 -10.86
C THR A 200 -15.21 8.20 -10.71
N ARG A 201 -14.72 7.62 -9.62
CA ARG A 201 -14.82 6.19 -9.34
C ARG A 201 -15.22 5.94 -7.90
N VAL A 202 -16.07 4.94 -7.72
CA VAL A 202 -16.39 4.37 -6.42
C VAL A 202 -15.49 3.16 -6.21
N HIS A 203 -14.84 3.12 -5.05
CA HIS A 203 -14.02 2.01 -4.61
C HIS A 203 -14.62 1.40 -3.36
N VAL A 204 -14.66 0.07 -3.31
CA VAL A 204 -15.16 -0.67 -2.17
C VAL A 204 -14.10 -1.69 -1.78
N GLY A 205 -13.75 -1.73 -0.50
CA GLY A 205 -12.93 -2.80 0.03
C GLY A 205 -13.27 -3.11 1.46
N GLY A 206 -12.86 -4.30 1.87
CA GLY A 206 -13.08 -4.77 3.22
C GLY A 206 -12.07 -5.82 3.60
N ASN A 207 -11.98 -6.06 4.89
CA ASN A 207 -11.18 -7.13 5.45
C ASN A 207 -11.98 -7.83 6.55
N VAL A 208 -11.89 -9.17 6.56
CA VAL A 208 -12.42 -10.00 7.64
C VAL A 208 -11.24 -10.72 8.28
N SER A 209 -11.09 -10.58 9.59
CA SER A 209 -10.08 -11.28 10.39
C SER A 209 -10.74 -12.35 11.24
N PHE A 210 -10.22 -13.57 11.19
CA PHE A 210 -10.64 -14.72 12.00
C PHE A 210 -9.46 -15.25 12.82
#